data_AF-A0A924Y5K7-F1
#
_entry.id   AF-A0A924Y5K7-F1
#
_cell.length_a   1.000
_cell.length_b   1.000
_cell.length_c   1.000
_cell.angle_alpha   90.00
_cell.angle_beta   90.00
_cell.angle_gamma   90.00
#
_symmetry.space_group_name_H-M   'P 1'
#
loop_
_entity.id
_entity.type
_entity.pdbx_description
1 polymer ?
#
loop_
_entity_poly.entity_id
_entity_poly.type
_entity_poly.pdbx_seq_one_letter_code
_entity_poly.pdbx_strand_id
1 'polypeptide(L)'
;MDIAPYLEHEALLKKRLPQLTPRQRMFFTAWCCDRLWADFGETYLSLIGAERATLLRDTYDHLWSDLLKNRPIRETEIHSLLPVLDKLGDEHADYIIELDNQETATNLCYHYAMAFAVTESDDEAFYAGMELLNLADHFSNGGMTDPIFIGEVQRQREMLKYLSGRSLFDRGDRFLFREESPFWLVE
;
A
#
# COMPACT_ATOMS: atom_id res chain seq x y z
N MET A 1 -16.73 6.96 -19.79
CA MET A 1 -15.64 7.01 -18.80
C MET A 1 -14.36 6.79 -19.58
N ASP A 2 -13.44 7.75 -19.56
CA ASP A 2 -12.14 7.62 -20.22
C ASP A 2 -11.21 6.83 -19.30
N ILE A 3 -10.88 5.60 -19.70
CA ILE A 3 -10.02 4.69 -18.90
C ILE A 3 -8.53 4.83 -19.23
N ALA A 4 -8.18 5.67 -20.20
CA ALA A 4 -6.80 5.82 -20.64
C ALA A 4 -5.83 6.21 -19.51
N PRO A 5 -6.16 7.14 -18.59
CA PRO A 5 -5.25 7.50 -17.50
C PRO A 5 -4.89 6.33 -16.58
N TYR A 6 -5.85 5.46 -16.27
CA TYR A 6 -5.61 4.25 -15.47
C TYR A 6 -4.71 3.26 -16.19
N LEU A 7 -5.00 2.96 -17.46
CA LEU A 7 -4.19 2.04 -18.26
C LEU A 7 -2.77 2.55 -18.49
N GLU A 8 -2.60 3.86 -18.67
CA GLU A 8 -1.29 4.51 -18.78
C GLU A 8 -0.49 4.37 -17.48
N HIS A 9 -1.13 4.52 -16.33
CA HIS A 9 -0.47 4.34 -15.03
C HIS A 9 -0.15 2.87 -14.74
N GLU A 10 -1.06 1.96 -15.05
CA GLU A 10 -0.82 0.51 -14.96
C GLU A 10 0.42 0.11 -15.78
N ALA A 11 0.50 0.58 -17.03
CA ALA A 11 1.65 0.36 -17.90
C ALA A 11 2.94 0.99 -17.35
N LEU A 12 2.84 2.15 -16.69
CA LEU A 12 3.98 2.77 -16.03
C LEU A 12 4.51 1.90 -14.88
N LEU A 13 3.64 1.39 -14.00
CA LEU A 13 4.03 0.54 -12.87
C LEU A 13 4.75 -0.72 -13.38
N LYS A 14 4.13 -1.43 -14.34
CA LYS A 14 4.71 -2.62 -14.99
C LYS A 14 6.07 -2.34 -15.62
N LYS A 15 6.29 -1.13 -16.14
CA LYS A 15 7.56 -0.73 -16.73
C LYS A 15 8.62 -0.36 -15.68
N ARG A 16 8.23 0.32 -14.60
CA ARG A 16 9.16 0.95 -13.65
C ARG A 16 9.56 0.05 -12.48
N LEU A 17 8.63 -0.71 -11.92
CA LEU A 17 8.90 -1.57 -10.76
C LEU A 17 10.02 -2.61 -11.01
N PRO A 18 10.11 -3.25 -12.20
CA PRO A 18 11.19 -4.19 -12.47
C PRO A 18 12.59 -3.52 -12.55
N GLN A 19 12.65 -2.20 -12.73
CA GLN A 19 13.91 -1.45 -12.78
C GLN A 19 14.44 -1.08 -11.39
N LEU A 20 13.61 -1.22 -10.35
CA LEU A 20 13.99 -0.99 -8.97
C LEU A 20 14.71 -2.23 -8.40
N THR A 21 15.45 -2.04 -7.33
CA THR A 21 15.96 -3.15 -6.52
C THR A 21 14.84 -3.73 -5.66
N PRO A 22 14.94 -4.99 -5.19
CA PRO A 22 13.95 -5.57 -4.27
C PRO A 22 13.67 -4.68 -3.06
N ARG A 23 14.71 -4.04 -2.51
CA ARG A 23 14.58 -3.12 -1.38
C ARG A 23 13.78 -1.85 -1.72
N GLN A 24 14.01 -1.27 -2.90
CA GLN A 24 13.26 -0.10 -3.38
C GLN A 24 11.80 -0.47 -3.65
N ARG A 25 11.55 -1.66 -4.21
CA ARG A 25 10.18 -2.17 -4.39
C ARG A 25 9.49 -2.39 -3.05
N MET A 26 10.15 -3.04 -2.09
CA MET A 26 9.61 -3.21 -0.74
C MET A 26 9.30 -1.86 -0.08
N PHE A 27 10.16 -0.86 -0.26
CA PHE A 27 9.89 0.49 0.20
C PHE A 27 8.65 1.09 -0.46
N PHE A 28 8.50 0.94 -1.79
CA PHE A 28 7.30 1.37 -2.51
C PHE A 28 6.04 0.69 -1.97
N THR A 29 6.05 -0.64 -1.84
CA THR A 29 4.94 -1.42 -1.29
C THR A 29 4.57 -0.98 0.11
N ALA A 30 5.56 -0.84 1.01
CA ALA A 30 5.34 -0.37 2.37
C ALA A 30 4.79 1.06 2.39
N TRP A 31 5.33 1.97 1.57
CA TRP A 31 4.83 3.35 1.45
C TRP A 31 3.38 3.40 0.98
N CYS A 32 2.99 2.55 0.02
CA CYS A 32 1.60 2.43 -0.41
C CYS A 32 0.66 2.05 0.74
N CYS A 33 1.09 1.14 1.60
CA CYS A 33 0.26 0.69 2.73
C CYS A 33 0.18 1.73 3.84
N ASP A 34 1.26 2.50 4.05
CA ASP A 34 1.23 3.63 4.97
C ASP A 34 0.25 4.72 4.52
N ARG A 35 0.12 4.96 3.21
CA ARG A 35 -0.87 5.87 2.65
C ARG A 35 -2.28 5.43 3.02
N LEU A 36 -2.63 4.16 2.75
CA LEU A 36 -3.92 3.59 3.13
C LEU A 36 -4.13 3.62 4.65
N TRP A 37 -3.10 3.31 5.43
CA TRP A 37 -3.17 3.33 6.89
C TRP A 37 -3.44 4.72 7.47
N ALA A 38 -2.82 5.77 6.91
CA ALA A 38 -3.08 7.14 7.36
C ALA A 38 -4.55 7.52 7.27
N ASP A 39 -5.22 6.97 6.26
CA ASP A 39 -6.57 7.37 5.87
C ASP A 39 -7.61 6.43 6.50
N PHE A 40 -7.32 5.13 6.62
CA PHE A 40 -8.29 4.09 6.97
C PHE A 40 -7.81 3.11 8.04
N GLY A 41 -6.57 3.27 8.53
CA GLY A 41 -5.93 2.32 9.44
C GLY A 41 -6.68 2.16 10.76
N GLU A 42 -7.09 3.25 11.41
CA GLU A 42 -7.82 3.18 12.68
C GLU A 42 -9.20 2.52 12.54
N THR A 43 -9.91 2.81 11.44
CA THR A 43 -11.19 2.15 11.11
C THR A 43 -10.98 0.65 10.95
N TYR A 44 -10.01 0.24 10.14
CA TYR A 44 -9.71 -1.17 9.91
C TYR A 44 -9.30 -1.91 11.21
N LEU A 45 -8.47 -1.29 12.05
CA LEU A 45 -8.06 -1.93 13.32
C LEU A 45 -9.22 -2.16 14.29
N SER A 46 -10.21 -1.26 14.28
CA SER A 46 -11.39 -1.41 15.12
C SER A 46 -12.21 -2.66 14.75
N LEU A 47 -12.14 -3.09 13.48
CA LEU A 47 -12.87 -4.25 12.96
C LEU A 47 -12.19 -5.58 13.29
N ILE A 48 -10.86 -5.63 13.24
CA ILE A 48 -10.11 -6.89 13.41
C ILE A 48 -9.85 -7.25 14.89
N GLY A 49 -10.18 -6.35 15.82
CA GLY A 49 -10.02 -6.54 17.26
C GLY A 49 -8.60 -6.29 17.77
N ALA A 50 -8.50 -5.94 19.07
CA ALA A 50 -7.30 -5.36 19.68
C ALA A 50 -6.04 -6.25 19.59
N GLU A 51 -6.17 -7.57 19.74
CA GLU A 51 -5.03 -8.49 19.68
C GLU A 51 -4.43 -8.54 18.27
N ARG A 52 -5.27 -8.70 17.23
CA ARG A 52 -4.85 -8.73 15.82
C ARG A 52 -4.30 -7.37 15.39
N ALA A 53 -4.93 -6.29 15.84
CA ALA A 53 -4.47 -4.92 15.61
C ALA A 53 -3.06 -4.67 16.17
N THR A 54 -2.78 -5.18 17.37
CA THR A 54 -1.44 -5.06 17.99
C THR A 54 -0.40 -5.83 17.18
N LEU A 55 -0.70 -7.09 16.81
CA LEU A 55 0.20 -7.92 16.02
C LEU A 55 0.52 -7.29 14.67
N LEU A 56 -0.48 -6.75 13.97
CA LEU A 56 -0.30 -6.10 12.67
C LEU A 56 0.60 -4.85 12.77
N ARG A 57 0.35 -4.00 13.78
CA ARG A 57 1.16 -2.79 14.02
C ARG A 57 2.62 -3.15 14.30
N ASP A 58 2.85 -4.09 15.21
CA ASP A 58 4.20 -4.47 15.65
C ASP A 58 5.04 -5.02 14.49
N THR A 59 4.47 -5.93 13.69
CA THR A 59 5.19 -6.49 12.53
C THR A 59 5.42 -5.46 11.45
N TYR A 60 4.46 -4.58 11.19
CA TYR A 60 4.66 -3.53 10.21
C TYR A 60 5.72 -2.51 10.65
N ASP A 61 5.79 -2.19 11.94
CA ASP A 61 6.87 -1.36 12.50
C ASP A 61 8.23 -2.07 12.47
N HIS A 62 8.28 -3.39 12.68
CA HIS A 62 9.50 -4.18 12.48
C HIS A 62 9.97 -4.16 11.03
N LEU A 63 9.05 -4.35 10.09
CA LEU A 63 9.32 -4.27 8.65
C LEU A 63 9.93 -2.91 8.27
N TRP A 64 9.33 -1.81 8.73
CA TRP A 64 9.89 -0.47 8.53
C TRP A 64 11.26 -0.31 9.20
N SER A 65 11.43 -0.81 10.43
CA SER A 65 12.72 -0.76 11.11
C SER A 65 13.81 -1.47 10.29
N ASP A 66 13.52 -2.65 9.72
CA ASP A 66 14.48 -3.40 8.91
C ASP A 66 14.75 -2.72 7.56
N LEU A 67 13.71 -2.11 6.95
CA LEU A 67 13.81 -1.26 5.75
C LEU A 67 14.62 0.02 5.95
N LEU A 68 14.58 0.63 7.13
CA LEU A 68 15.33 1.85 7.41
C LEU A 68 16.78 1.55 7.86
N LYS A 69 16.99 0.43 8.56
CA LYS A 69 18.32 0.08 9.11
C LYS A 69 19.22 -0.71 8.15
N ASN A 70 18.81 -0.88 6.90
CA ASN A 70 19.50 -1.73 5.93
C ASN A 70 19.72 -3.18 6.41
N ARG A 71 18.74 -3.74 7.11
CA ARG A 71 18.79 -5.11 7.63
C ARG A 71 18.05 -6.08 6.70
N PRO A 72 18.39 -7.38 6.74
CA PRO A 72 17.54 -8.44 6.21
C PRO A 72 16.18 -8.39 6.91
N ILE A 73 15.11 -8.62 6.15
CA ILE A 73 13.76 -8.69 6.69
C ILE A 73 13.59 -10.03 7.43
N ARG A 74 12.97 -10.00 8.60
CA ARG A 74 12.75 -11.21 9.43
C ARG A 74 11.52 -11.99 8.96
N GLU A 75 11.73 -12.95 8.08
CA GLU A 75 10.68 -13.80 7.50
C GLU A 75 9.83 -14.56 8.53
N THR A 76 10.39 -14.93 9.69
CA THR A 76 9.68 -15.75 10.70
C THR A 76 8.44 -15.07 11.27
N GLU A 77 8.50 -13.76 11.52
CA GLU A 77 7.35 -13.01 12.04
C GLU A 77 6.29 -12.82 10.94
N ILE A 78 6.74 -12.57 9.71
CA ILE A 78 5.86 -12.41 8.54
C ILE A 78 5.10 -13.70 8.22
N HIS A 79 5.78 -14.85 8.25
CA HIS A 79 5.13 -16.15 8.01
C HIS A 79 4.07 -16.50 9.06
N SER A 80 4.19 -15.99 10.29
CA SER A 80 3.15 -16.17 11.31
C SER A 80 1.92 -15.30 11.09
N LEU A 81 2.07 -14.21 10.32
CA LEU A 81 1.05 -13.20 10.09
C LEU A 81 0.30 -13.37 8.78
N LEU A 82 0.96 -13.86 7.72
CA LEU A 82 0.31 -14.12 6.43
C LEU A 82 -0.98 -14.94 6.59
N PRO A 83 -1.00 -16.07 7.34
CA PRO A 83 -2.25 -16.81 7.55
C PRO A 83 -3.32 -16.04 8.33
N VAL A 84 -2.92 -15.08 9.16
CA VAL A 84 -3.87 -14.21 9.89
C VAL A 84 -4.49 -13.20 8.92
N LEU A 85 -3.69 -12.61 8.02
CA LEU A 85 -4.15 -11.70 6.97
C LEU A 85 -5.01 -12.42 5.92
N ASP A 86 -4.61 -13.62 5.50
CA ASP A 86 -5.39 -14.49 4.60
C ASP A 86 -6.74 -14.81 5.22
N LYS A 87 -6.73 -15.28 6.48
CA LYS A 87 -7.94 -15.60 7.22
C LYS A 87 -8.82 -14.38 7.44
N LEU A 88 -8.26 -13.18 7.64
CA LEU A 88 -9.04 -11.94 7.67
C LEU A 88 -9.65 -11.65 6.29
N GLY A 89 -8.91 -11.84 5.20
CA GLY A 89 -9.43 -11.76 3.84
C GLY A 89 -10.59 -12.73 3.60
N ASP A 90 -10.50 -13.96 4.11
CA ASP A 90 -11.52 -15.00 3.97
C ASP A 90 -12.73 -14.79 4.91
N GLU A 91 -12.49 -14.48 6.19
CA GLU A 91 -13.54 -14.20 7.19
C GLU A 91 -14.37 -12.98 6.80
N HIS A 92 -13.71 -12.01 6.17
CA HIS A 92 -14.39 -10.87 5.61
C HIS A 92 -14.82 -11.12 4.16
N ALA A 93 -14.51 -12.21 3.45
CA ALA A 93 -14.86 -12.37 2.02
C ALA A 93 -16.37 -12.23 1.74
N ASP A 94 -17.21 -12.77 2.63
CA ASP A 94 -18.68 -12.64 2.56
C ASP A 94 -19.18 -11.27 3.05
N TYR A 95 -18.37 -10.54 3.82
CA TYR A 95 -18.61 -9.16 4.29
C TYR A 95 -17.94 -8.09 3.40
N ILE A 96 -16.94 -8.45 2.57
CA ILE A 96 -16.12 -7.64 1.67
C ILE A 96 -16.91 -7.27 0.42
N ILE A 97 -18.00 -7.99 0.15
CA ILE A 97 -19.00 -7.58 -0.85
C ILE A 97 -19.83 -6.39 -0.32
N GLU A 98 -19.90 -6.15 0.99
CA GLU A 98 -20.71 -5.10 1.61
C GLU A 98 -19.92 -4.03 2.42
N LEU A 99 -18.67 -4.29 2.81
CA LEU A 99 -17.79 -3.32 3.47
C LEU A 99 -17.19 -2.34 2.44
N ASP A 100 -17.04 -1.11 2.89
CA ASP A 100 -16.55 0.02 2.11
C ASP A 100 -15.19 -0.35 1.48
N ASN A 101 -14.97 -0.04 0.20
CA ASN A 101 -13.77 -0.42 -0.58
C ASN A 101 -12.42 -0.11 0.13
N GLN A 102 -12.45 0.76 1.13
CA GLN A 102 -11.36 1.23 1.97
C GLN A 102 -10.74 0.14 2.87
N GLU A 103 -11.57 -0.67 3.53
CA GLU A 103 -11.11 -1.65 4.51
C GLU A 103 -10.48 -2.86 3.82
N THR A 104 -11.08 -3.27 2.70
CA THR A 104 -10.55 -4.29 1.80
C THR A 104 -9.21 -3.84 1.20
N ALA A 105 -9.13 -2.61 0.67
CA ALA A 105 -7.88 -2.07 0.14
C ALA A 105 -6.78 -2.02 1.21
N THR A 106 -7.12 -1.65 2.45
CA THR A 106 -6.18 -1.62 3.57
C THR A 106 -5.65 -3.03 3.88
N ASN A 107 -6.53 -4.03 4.03
CA ASN A 107 -6.12 -5.42 4.27
C ASN A 107 -5.23 -5.97 3.15
N LEU A 108 -5.64 -5.78 1.89
CA LEU A 108 -4.91 -6.25 0.72
C LEU A 108 -3.52 -5.63 0.63
N CYS A 109 -3.38 -4.33 0.93
CA CYS A 109 -2.05 -3.73 0.93
C CYS A 109 -1.14 -4.34 1.98
N TYR A 110 -1.61 -4.54 3.22
CA TYR A 110 -0.82 -5.22 4.25
C TYR A 110 -0.42 -6.62 3.81
N HIS A 111 -1.36 -7.36 3.21
CA HIS A 111 -1.05 -8.67 2.63
C HIS A 111 0.05 -8.55 1.57
N TYR A 112 -0.02 -7.61 0.62
CA TYR A 112 1.03 -7.43 -0.40
C TYR A 112 2.37 -7.02 0.18
N ALA A 113 2.43 -6.16 1.20
CA ALA A 113 3.68 -5.80 1.87
C ALA A 113 4.32 -7.03 2.56
N MET A 114 3.52 -7.84 3.24
CA MET A 114 3.99 -9.04 3.93
C MET A 114 4.39 -10.13 2.92
N ALA A 115 3.60 -10.32 1.86
CA ALA A 115 3.90 -11.28 0.79
C ALA A 115 5.19 -10.87 0.06
N PHE A 116 5.35 -9.59 -0.32
CA PHE A 116 6.58 -9.11 -0.95
C PHE A 116 7.80 -9.37 -0.08
N ALA A 117 7.69 -9.16 1.24
CA ALA A 117 8.79 -9.38 2.16
C ALA A 117 9.28 -10.85 2.22
N VAL A 118 8.49 -11.79 1.69
CA VAL A 118 8.82 -13.21 1.56
C VAL A 118 9.17 -13.60 0.12
N THR A 119 8.42 -13.10 -0.87
CA THR A 119 8.53 -13.54 -2.27
C THR A 119 9.47 -12.67 -3.11
N GLU A 120 9.70 -11.43 -2.70
CA GLU A 120 10.36 -10.35 -3.45
C GLU A 120 9.79 -10.14 -4.86
N SER A 121 8.56 -10.59 -5.12
CA SER A 121 7.97 -10.59 -6.45
C SER A 121 7.45 -9.19 -6.85
N ASP A 122 7.61 -8.89 -8.14
CA ASP A 122 7.22 -7.59 -8.71
C ASP A 122 5.69 -7.38 -8.66
N ASP A 123 4.93 -8.48 -8.65
CA ASP A 123 3.48 -8.47 -8.67
C ASP A 123 2.89 -7.82 -7.41
N GLU A 124 3.46 -8.07 -6.24
CA GLU A 124 2.98 -7.55 -4.96
C GLU A 124 3.19 -6.04 -4.85
N ALA A 125 4.33 -5.54 -5.36
CA ALA A 125 4.57 -4.10 -5.44
C ALA A 125 3.62 -3.43 -6.45
N PHE A 126 3.32 -4.12 -7.56
CA PHE A 126 2.35 -3.66 -8.55
C PHE A 126 0.95 -3.59 -7.94
N TYR A 127 0.47 -4.66 -7.31
CA TYR A 127 -0.87 -4.70 -6.73
C TYR A 127 -1.06 -3.69 -5.61
N ALA A 128 -0.06 -3.49 -4.74
CA ALA A 128 -0.14 -2.44 -3.71
C ALA A 128 -0.32 -1.03 -4.31
N GLY A 129 0.35 -0.72 -5.43
CA GLY A 129 0.14 0.55 -6.14
C GLY A 129 -1.25 0.66 -6.79
N MET A 130 -1.75 -0.45 -7.32
CA MET A 130 -3.09 -0.50 -7.94
C MET A 130 -4.21 -0.39 -6.90
N GLU A 131 -4.08 -0.97 -5.71
CA GLU A 131 -5.09 -0.84 -4.63
C GLU A 131 -5.29 0.62 -4.21
N LEU A 132 -4.20 1.37 -4.06
CA LEU A 132 -4.28 2.81 -3.80
C LEU A 132 -5.00 3.57 -4.93
N LEU A 133 -4.73 3.20 -6.18
CA LEU A 133 -5.34 3.85 -7.33
C LEU A 133 -6.82 3.51 -7.47
N ASN A 134 -7.20 2.25 -7.23
CA ASN A 134 -8.59 1.80 -7.21
C ASN A 134 -9.39 2.56 -6.14
N LEU A 135 -8.78 2.78 -4.98
CA LEU A 135 -9.41 3.56 -3.93
C LEU A 135 -9.55 5.04 -4.32
N ALA A 136 -8.53 5.63 -4.94
CA ALA A 136 -8.62 6.99 -5.46
C ALA A 136 -9.72 7.15 -6.51
N ASP A 137 -9.90 6.18 -7.41
CA ASP A 137 -11.01 6.15 -8.38
C ASP A 137 -12.37 6.02 -7.70
N HIS A 138 -12.48 5.17 -6.67
CA HIS A 138 -13.73 4.99 -5.91
C HIS A 138 -14.24 6.29 -5.30
N PHE A 139 -13.35 7.13 -4.77
CA PHE A 139 -13.70 8.43 -4.18
C PHE A 139 -13.78 9.59 -5.19
N SER A 140 -13.45 9.34 -6.46
CA SER A 140 -13.42 10.38 -7.47
C SER A 140 -14.82 10.67 -8.02
N ASN A 141 -15.35 11.87 -7.77
CA ASN A 141 -16.66 12.30 -8.26
C ASN A 141 -16.68 12.56 -9.78
N GLY A 142 -15.49 12.75 -10.39
CA GLY A 142 -15.28 12.87 -11.84
C GLY A 142 -14.55 11.68 -12.49
N GLY A 143 -14.42 10.55 -11.77
CA GLY A 143 -13.57 9.43 -12.19
C GLY A 143 -12.11 9.87 -12.41
N MET A 144 -11.46 9.37 -13.45
CA MET A 144 -10.02 9.57 -13.69
C MET A 144 -9.58 11.01 -14.04
N THR A 145 -10.52 11.95 -14.14
CA THR A 145 -10.22 13.38 -14.32
C THR A 145 -10.28 14.17 -13.01
N ASP A 146 -10.69 13.51 -11.93
CA ASP A 146 -10.81 14.09 -10.61
C ASP A 146 -9.43 14.38 -10.00
N PRO A 147 -9.25 15.53 -9.31
CA PRO A 147 -8.01 15.84 -8.61
C PRO A 147 -7.53 14.75 -7.64
N ILE A 148 -8.43 13.96 -7.05
CA ILE A 148 -8.10 12.84 -6.18
C ILE A 148 -7.31 11.77 -6.95
N PHE A 149 -7.86 11.29 -8.06
CA PHE A 149 -7.20 10.30 -8.93
C PHE A 149 -5.89 10.83 -9.52
N ILE A 150 -5.91 12.03 -10.08
CA ILE A 150 -4.73 12.65 -10.70
C ILE A 150 -3.62 12.86 -9.66
N GLY A 151 -3.99 13.31 -8.46
CA GLY A 151 -3.07 13.50 -7.35
C GLY A 151 -2.39 12.20 -6.96
N GLU A 152 -3.14 11.09 -6.85
CA GLU A 152 -2.57 9.79 -6.50
C GLU A 152 -1.62 9.26 -7.59
N VAL A 153 -2.00 9.35 -8.86
CA VAL A 153 -1.11 9.02 -10.00
C VAL A 153 0.20 9.81 -9.93
N GLN A 154 0.14 11.10 -9.62
CA GLN A 154 1.32 11.95 -9.52
C GLN A 154 2.22 11.58 -8.34
N ARG A 155 1.66 11.30 -7.15
CA ARG A 155 2.43 10.87 -5.97
C ARG A 155 3.18 9.56 -6.23
N GLN A 156 2.51 8.56 -6.82
CA GLN A 156 3.17 7.30 -7.15
C GLN A 156 4.29 7.49 -8.18
N ARG A 157 4.10 8.36 -9.19
CA ARG A 157 5.14 8.73 -10.16
C ARG A 157 6.35 9.37 -9.49
N GLU A 158 6.12 10.29 -8.57
CA GLU A 158 7.17 10.97 -7.82
C GLU A 158 7.93 10.01 -6.91
N MET A 159 7.22 9.10 -6.22
CA MET A 159 7.83 8.05 -5.41
C MET A 159 8.73 7.12 -6.23
N LEU A 160 8.26 6.63 -7.38
CA LEU A 160 9.07 5.76 -8.26
C LEU A 160 10.32 6.47 -8.79
N LYS A 161 10.19 7.76 -9.15
CA LYS A 161 11.32 8.58 -9.59
C LYS A 161 12.33 8.77 -8.46
N TYR A 162 11.83 9.07 -7.26
CA TYR A 162 12.63 9.23 -6.06
C TYR A 162 13.41 7.97 -5.71
N LEU A 163 12.76 6.80 -5.74
CA LEU A 163 13.38 5.51 -5.46
C LEU A 163 14.47 5.16 -6.46
N SER A 164 14.27 5.47 -7.75
CA SER A 164 15.26 5.18 -8.81
C SER A 164 16.62 5.84 -8.57
N GLY A 165 16.68 6.92 -7.79
CA GLY A 165 17.92 7.65 -7.46
C GLY A 165 18.51 7.35 -6.09
N ARG A 166 17.90 6.47 -5.28
CA ARG A 166 18.24 6.34 -3.84
C ARG A 166 18.38 4.89 -3.41
N SER A 167 19.44 4.60 -2.64
CA SER A 167 19.76 3.25 -2.15
C SER A 167 19.62 3.09 -0.63
N LEU A 168 19.54 4.20 0.10
CA LEU A 168 19.39 4.24 1.56
C LEU A 168 18.25 5.16 1.95
N PHE A 169 17.43 4.69 2.88
CA PHE A 169 16.24 5.39 3.34
C PHE A 169 16.39 5.80 4.79
N ASP A 170 15.82 6.94 5.14
CA ASP A 170 15.71 7.43 6.50
C ASP A 170 14.24 7.49 6.95
N ARG A 171 14.03 7.78 8.24
CA ARG A 171 12.68 7.79 8.82
C ARG A 171 11.76 8.84 8.21
N GLY A 172 12.31 9.95 7.71
CA GLY A 172 11.54 11.01 7.04
C GLY A 172 10.99 10.54 5.70
N ASP A 173 11.71 9.66 5.01
CA ASP A 173 11.32 9.16 3.69
C ASP A 173 9.98 8.41 3.69
N ARG A 174 9.64 7.77 4.82
CA ARG A 174 8.32 7.12 5.07
C ARG A 174 7.14 8.08 4.87
N PHE A 175 7.36 9.38 5.00
CA PHE A 175 6.31 10.41 4.97
C PHE A 175 6.30 11.25 3.69
N LEU A 176 7.17 10.96 2.72
CA LEU A 176 7.22 11.71 1.48
C LEU A 176 5.91 11.61 0.70
N PHE A 177 5.52 12.73 0.10
CA PHE A 177 4.32 12.87 -0.74
C PHE A 177 2.99 12.55 -0.03
N ARG A 178 2.94 12.64 1.32
CA ARG A 178 1.73 12.43 2.14
C ARG A 178 0.94 13.70 2.49
N GLU A 179 1.29 14.86 1.93
CA GLU A 179 0.56 16.11 2.24
C GLU A 179 -0.94 15.98 1.93
N GLU A 180 -1.74 16.49 2.88
CA GLU A 180 -3.21 16.39 3.06
C GLU A 180 -3.89 15.34 2.18
N SER A 181 -4.27 14.24 2.82
CA SER A 181 -4.94 13.16 2.13
C SER A 181 -6.21 13.69 1.46
N PRO A 182 -6.38 13.42 0.15
CA PRO A 182 -7.47 13.98 -0.63
C PRO A 182 -8.83 13.43 -0.18
N PHE A 183 -8.85 12.33 0.57
CA PHE A 183 -10.07 11.69 1.06
C PHE A 183 -10.79 12.51 2.14
N TRP A 184 -10.10 13.43 2.82
CA TRP A 184 -10.72 14.32 3.83
C TRP A 184 -11.34 15.58 3.22
N LEU A 185 -11.18 15.82 1.91
CA LEU A 185 -11.70 17.00 1.22
C LEU A 185 -13.08 16.78 0.60
N VAL A 186 -13.64 15.57 0.73
CA VAL A 186 -14.97 15.21 0.22
C VAL A 186 -15.95 15.23 1.41
N GLU A 187 -16.47 16.43 1.73
CA GLU A 187 -17.64 16.60 2.61
C GLU A 187 -18.96 16.36 1.85
#